data_AF-A0A822ECB5-F1
#
_entry.id   AF-A0A822ECB5-F1
#
_cell.length_a   1.000
_cell.length_b   1.000
_cell.length_c   1.000
_cell.angle_alpha   90.00
_cell.angle_beta   90.00
_cell.angle_gamma   90.00
#
_symmetry.space_group_name_H-M   'P 1'
#
loop_
_entity.id
_entity.type
_entity.pdbx_description
1 polymer ?
#
loop_
_entity_poly.entity_id
_entity_poly.type
_entity_poly.pdbx_seq_one_letter_code
_entity_poly.pdbx_strand_id
1 'polypeptide(L)'
;LLSDDPFNTKLTINKTLYRGATLTKEQIAAYAKIAEDDAAYGSFQAYTSCSRNREKAEEFGNTLFIMEVLIAFIADLSPLSEYSAEEEELVTPGVCFQVESIKFEF
;
A
#
# COMPACT_ATOMS: atom_id res chain seq x y z
N LEU A 1 -6.00 -7.53 28.28
CA LEU A 1 -6.93 -7.00 27.26
C LEU A 1 -6.17 -6.73 25.95
N LEU A 2 -5.46 -7.73 25.43
CA LEU A 2 -4.73 -7.69 24.15
C LEU A 2 -4.97 -8.99 23.36
N SER A 3 -6.00 -9.76 23.72
CA SER A 3 -6.27 -11.08 23.14
C SER A 3 -7.33 -11.06 22.06
N ASP A 4 -8.04 -9.95 21.87
CA ASP A 4 -9.06 -9.81 20.84
C ASP A 4 -8.69 -8.61 19.97
N ASP A 5 -7.67 -8.76 19.12
CA ASP A 5 -7.51 -7.87 17.99
C ASP A 5 -8.44 -8.39 16.87
N PRO A 6 -9.62 -7.77 16.66
CA PRO A 6 -10.58 -8.24 15.67
C PRO A 6 -10.03 -8.13 14.24
N PHE A 7 -8.94 -7.37 14.03
CA PHE A 7 -8.32 -7.14 12.72
C PHE A 7 -7.05 -7.99 12.52
N ASN A 8 -6.67 -8.82 13.50
CA ASN A 8 -5.50 -9.70 13.42
C ASN A 8 -4.24 -8.94 12.95
N THR A 9 -4.03 -7.73 13.47
CA THR A 9 -2.93 -6.85 13.08
C THR A 9 -1.62 -7.49 13.48
N LYS A 10 -0.73 -7.70 12.53
CA LYS A 10 0.59 -8.29 12.77
C LYS A 10 1.69 -7.39 12.27
N LEU A 11 2.78 -7.35 13.03
CA LEU A 11 4.04 -6.84 12.52
C LEU A 11 4.48 -7.72 11.36
N THR A 12 4.58 -7.12 10.18
CA THR A 12 4.93 -7.81 8.94
C THR A 12 6.22 -7.21 8.39
N ILE A 13 7.10 -8.09 7.92
CA ILE A 13 8.40 -7.77 7.34
C ILE A 13 8.57 -8.52 6.02
N ASN A 14 9.29 -7.93 5.07
CA ASN A 14 9.65 -8.52 3.77
C ASN A 14 8.46 -9.08 3.00
N LYS A 15 7.46 -8.24 2.74
CA LYS A 15 6.25 -8.61 1.99
C LYS A 15 5.98 -7.63 0.87
N THR A 16 5.55 -8.11 -0.28
CA THR A 16 5.07 -7.24 -1.37
C THR A 16 3.58 -6.98 -1.24
N LEU A 17 3.18 -5.72 -1.40
CA LEU A 17 1.80 -5.29 -1.47
C LEU A 17 1.57 -4.42 -2.70
N TYR A 18 0.35 -4.47 -3.21
CA TYR A 18 -0.08 -3.73 -4.37
C TYR A 18 -1.23 -2.80 -4.01
N ARG A 19 -1.28 -1.61 -4.61
CA ARG A 19 -2.43 -0.71 -4.45
C ARG A 19 -2.71 -0.04 -5.77
N GLY A 20 -3.93 -0.20 -6.27
CA GLY A 20 -4.43 0.65 -7.33
C GLY A 20 -4.96 1.97 -6.76
N ALA A 21 -4.70 3.07 -7.44
CA ALA A 21 -5.34 4.33 -7.15
C ALA A 21 -5.53 5.17 -8.42
N THR A 22 -6.51 6.07 -8.38
CA THR A 22 -6.62 7.15 -9.35
C THR A 22 -5.88 8.37 -8.83
N LEU A 23 -4.75 8.70 -9.45
CA LEU A 23 -3.97 9.89 -9.13
C LEU A 23 -4.14 10.97 -10.21
N THR A 24 -4.12 12.23 -9.77
CA THR A 24 -3.96 13.38 -10.67
C THR A 24 -2.51 13.53 -11.11
N LYS A 25 -2.26 14.32 -12.17
CA LYS A 25 -0.91 14.59 -12.66
C LYS A 25 -0.05 15.27 -11.60
N GLU A 26 -0.64 16.15 -10.79
CA GLU A 26 0.03 16.87 -9.70
C GLU A 26 0.45 15.91 -8.58
N GLN A 27 -0.39 14.92 -8.27
CA GLN A 27 -0.05 13.87 -7.30
C GLN A 27 1.07 12.99 -7.82
N ILE A 28 1.02 12.57 -9.09
CA ILE A 28 2.11 11.80 -9.73
C ILE A 28 3.42 12.59 -9.68
N ALA A 29 3.38 13.90 -9.98
CA ALA A 29 4.55 14.76 -9.89
C ALA A 29 5.11 14.88 -8.46
N ALA A 30 4.27 14.79 -7.43
CA ALA A 30 4.73 14.77 -6.05
C ALA A 30 5.51 13.49 -5.72
N TYR A 31 5.04 12.33 -6.19
CA TYR A 31 5.79 11.08 -6.05
C TYR A 31 7.10 11.09 -6.85
N ALA A 32 7.10 11.68 -8.04
CA ALA A 32 8.32 11.82 -8.85
C ALA A 32 9.40 12.62 -8.12
N LYS A 33 9.02 13.70 -7.42
CA LYS A 33 9.96 14.47 -6.59
C LYS A 33 10.55 13.67 -5.43
N ILE A 34 9.77 12.77 -4.83
CA ILE A 34 10.29 11.87 -3.77
C ILE A 34 11.32 10.91 -4.37
N ALA A 35 11.09 10.43 -5.60
CA ALA A 35 12.01 9.53 -6.29
C ALA A 35 13.33 10.17 -6.76
N GLU A 36 13.39 11.50 -6.81
CA GLU A 36 14.59 12.25 -7.22
C GLU A 36 15.58 12.49 -6.05
N ASP A 37 15.17 12.26 -4.81
CA ASP A 37 15.96 12.52 -3.60
C ASP A 37 15.96 11.29 -2.68
N ASP A 38 17.12 10.63 -2.55
CA ASP A 38 17.30 9.44 -1.71
C ASP A 38 16.99 9.68 -0.22
N ALA A 39 16.98 10.94 0.24
CA ALA A 39 16.62 11.29 1.61
C ALA A 39 15.12 11.64 1.76
N ALA A 40 14.40 11.84 0.65
CA ALA A 40 12.97 12.13 0.69
C ALA A 40 12.16 10.88 1.04
N TYR A 41 11.06 11.09 1.75
CA TYR A 41 10.10 10.06 2.08
C TYR A 41 8.69 10.63 2.11
N GLY A 42 7.71 9.78 1.78
CA GLY A 42 6.30 10.03 2.00
C GLY A 42 5.79 9.26 3.21
N SER A 43 4.53 9.47 3.57
CA SER A 43 3.87 8.68 4.60
C SER A 43 2.37 8.56 4.35
N PHE A 44 1.83 7.40 4.70
CA PHE A 44 0.38 7.17 4.69
C PHE A 44 -0.24 7.74 5.97
N GLN A 45 -1.02 8.81 5.84
CA GLN A 45 -1.65 9.47 7.00
C GLN A 45 -2.94 8.79 7.47
N ALA A 46 -3.46 7.84 6.69
CA ALA A 46 -4.67 7.08 6.97
C ALA A 46 -4.43 5.59 6.72
N TYR A 47 -5.38 4.76 7.14
CA TYR A 47 -5.39 3.35 6.78
C TYR A 47 -5.37 3.24 5.26
N THR A 48 -4.40 2.48 4.75
CA THR A 48 -4.16 2.34 3.32
C THR A 48 -4.49 0.92 2.91
N SER A 49 -5.55 0.80 2.12
CA SER A 49 -5.99 -0.46 1.53
C SER A 49 -5.04 -0.90 0.43
N CYS A 50 -4.57 -2.14 0.55
CA CYS A 50 -3.66 -2.80 -0.35
C CYS A 50 -4.18 -4.20 -0.65
N SER A 51 -3.67 -4.82 -1.70
CA SER A 51 -3.93 -6.21 -2.06
C SER A 51 -2.62 -6.99 -2.13
N ARG A 52 -2.68 -8.27 -1.80
CA ARG A 52 -1.62 -9.24 -2.15
C ARG A 52 -1.68 -9.66 -3.62
N ASN A 53 -2.82 -9.45 -4.26
CA ASN A 53 -3.05 -9.79 -5.65
C ASN A 53 -2.85 -8.56 -6.54
N ARG A 54 -1.77 -8.59 -7.34
CA ARG A 54 -1.44 -7.51 -8.28
C ARG A 54 -2.56 -7.27 -9.30
N GLU A 55 -3.08 -8.33 -9.92
CA GLU A 55 -4.11 -8.24 -10.96
C GLU A 55 -5.36 -7.54 -10.41
N LYS A 56 -5.71 -7.84 -9.14
CA LYS A 56 -6.80 -7.14 -8.46
C LYS A 56 -6.49 -5.69 -8.18
N ALA A 57 -5.30 -5.36 -7.71
CA ALA A 57 -4.92 -3.96 -7.52
C ALA A 57 -4.96 -3.15 -8.84
N GLU A 58 -4.59 -3.76 -9.97
CA GLU A 58 -4.60 -3.11 -11.30
C GLU A 58 -6.01 -2.76 -11.79
N GLU A 59 -7.06 -3.42 -11.29
CA GLU A 59 -8.45 -3.07 -11.60
C GLU A 59 -8.84 -1.69 -11.04
N PHE A 60 -8.05 -1.11 -10.11
CA PHE A 60 -8.39 0.13 -9.42
C PHE A 60 -7.56 1.34 -9.88
N GLY A 61 -8.12 2.10 -10.82
CA GLY A 61 -7.65 3.45 -11.17
C GLY A 61 -6.63 3.49 -12.30
N ASN A 62 -5.75 4.50 -12.28
CA ASN A 62 -4.79 4.77 -13.35
C ASN A 62 -3.32 4.60 -12.92
N THR A 63 -3.08 4.25 -11.67
CA THR A 63 -1.74 4.11 -11.08
C THR A 63 -1.69 2.86 -10.23
N LEU A 64 -0.64 2.06 -10.41
CA LEU A 64 -0.34 0.92 -9.55
C LEU A 64 0.88 1.24 -8.67
N PHE A 65 0.69 1.14 -7.36
CA PHE A 65 1.78 1.09 -6.39
C PHE A 65 2.22 -0.36 -6.22
N ILE A 66 3.53 -0.59 -6.33
CA ILE A 66 4.19 -1.87 -6.00
C ILE A 66 5.10 -1.57 -4.81
N MET A 67 4.79 -2.12 -3.65
CA MET A 67 5.41 -1.76 -2.38
C MET A 67 6.09 -2.96 -1.76
N GLU A 68 7.39 -2.84 -1.48
CA GLU A 68 8.09 -3.77 -0.61
C GLU A 68 8.00 -3.28 0.84
N VAL A 69 7.26 -4.01 1.66
CA VAL A 69 7.07 -3.73 3.08
C VAL A 69 8.30 -4.21 3.84
N LEU A 70 9.16 -3.26 4.23
CA LEU A 70 10.29 -3.54 5.12
C LEU A 70 9.79 -3.82 6.53
N ILE A 71 8.91 -2.96 7.04
CA ILE A 71 8.26 -3.08 8.35
C ILE A 71 6.95 -2.31 8.36
N ALA A 72 5.84 -2.97 8.68
CA ALA A 72 4.57 -2.32 8.92
C ALA A 72 3.67 -3.17 9.82
N PHE A 73 2.77 -2.52 10.54
CA PHE A 73 1.60 -3.19 11.09
C PHE A 73 0.54 -3.30 10.01
N ILE A 74 0.09 -4.52 9.76
CA ILE A 74 -0.86 -4.83 8.69
C ILE A 74 -1.98 -5.69 9.26
N ALA A 75 -3.22 -5.34 8.95
CA ALA A 75 -4.41 -6.15 9.22
C ALA A 75 -4.83 -6.90 7.95
N ASP A 76 -5.03 -8.22 8.05
CA ASP A 76 -5.56 -9.03 6.96
C ASP A 76 -7.09 -9.03 7.03
N LEU A 77 -7.74 -8.40 6.05
CA LEU A 77 -9.20 -8.30 6.00
C LEU A 77 -9.85 -9.43 5.22
N SER A 78 -9.08 -10.24 4.48
CA SER A 78 -9.62 -11.36 3.70
C SER A 78 -10.52 -12.34 4.47
N PRO A 79 -10.31 -12.62 5.78
CA PRO A 79 -11.18 -13.54 6.52
C PRO A 79 -12.57 -12.96 6.83
N LEU A 80 -12.72 -11.63 6.78
CA LEU A 80 -13.94 -10.92 7.14
C LEU A 80 -14.61 -10.25 5.93
N SER A 81 -13.90 -10.15 4.81
CA SER A 81 -14.37 -9.45 3.61
C SER A 81 -15.35 -10.31 2.81
N GLU A 82 -16.44 -9.68 2.37
CA GLU A 82 -17.35 -10.24 1.35
C GLU A 82 -16.64 -10.42 -0.01
N TYR A 83 -15.50 -9.75 -0.20
CA TYR A 83 -14.67 -9.77 -1.40
C TYR A 83 -13.31 -10.43 -1.13
N SER A 84 -13.31 -11.63 -0.53
CA SER A 84 -12.08 -12.38 -0.19
C SER A 84 -11.05 -12.51 -1.34
N ALA A 85 -11.51 -12.53 -2.59
CA ALA A 85 -10.66 -12.59 -3.78
C ALA A 85 -9.81 -11.33 -4.00
N GLU A 86 -10.15 -10.19 -3.37
CA GLU A 86 -9.31 -8.99 -3.35
C GLU A 86 -8.08 -9.16 -2.48
N GLU A 87 -8.05 -10.18 -1.62
CA GLU A 87 -6.94 -10.47 -0.71
C GLU A 87 -6.46 -9.25 0.09
N GLU A 88 -7.43 -8.41 0.50
CA GLU A 88 -7.19 -7.09 1.07
C GLU A 88 -6.38 -7.13 2.37
N GLU A 89 -5.43 -6.21 2.46
CA GLU A 89 -4.63 -5.93 3.64
C GLU A 89 -4.58 -4.42 3.90
N LEU A 90 -4.84 -4.02 5.15
CA LEU A 90 -4.78 -2.64 5.58
C LEU A 90 -3.44 -2.33 6.24
N VAL A 91 -2.70 -1.42 5.61
CA VAL A 91 -1.51 -0.81 6.21
C VAL A 91 -1.95 0.30 7.18
N THR A 92 -1.43 0.27 8.40
CA THR A 92 -1.78 1.27 9.43
C THR A 92 -1.28 2.69 9.08
N PRO A 93 -1.94 3.75 9.57
CA PRO A 93 -1.43 5.11 9.46
C PRO A 93 -0.02 5.28 10.05
N GLY A 94 0.73 6.24 9.51
CA GLY A 94 2.08 6.60 9.97
C GLY A 94 3.20 5.80 9.31
N VAL A 95 2.89 4.83 8.45
CA VAL A 95 3.91 4.11 7.68
C VAL A 95 4.54 5.07 6.68
N CYS A 96 5.85 5.23 6.79
CA CYS A 96 6.67 5.99 5.84
C CYS A 96 7.11 5.10 4.69
N PHE A 97 7.32 5.70 3.52
CA PHE A 97 7.81 5.02 2.33
C PHE A 97 8.77 5.92 1.55
N GLN A 98 9.64 5.29 0.78
CA GLN A 98 10.41 5.95 -0.26
C GLN A 98 9.91 5.49 -1.62
N VAL A 99 10.21 6.25 -2.67
CA VAL A 99 9.86 5.87 -4.05
C VAL A 99 11.15 5.54 -4.77
N GLU A 100 11.40 4.26 -5.03
CA GLU A 100 12.62 3.84 -5.69
C GLU A 100 12.62 4.13 -7.20
N SER A 101 11.46 3.97 -7.85
CA SER A 101 11.33 4.25 -9.27
C SER A 101 9.88 4.50 -9.67
N ILE A 102 9.71 5.19 -10.80
CA ILE A 102 8.41 5.40 -11.46
C ILE A 102 8.55 4.95 -12.91
N LYS A 103 7.57 4.20 -13.41
CA LYS A 103 7.49 3.73 -14.80
C LYS A 103 6.13 4.11 -15.37
N PHE A 104 6.12 4.54 -16.63
CA PHE A 104 4.91 4.88 -17.37
C PHE A 104 4.68 3.81 -18.44
N GLU A 105 3.46 3.28 -18.48
CA GLU A 105 3.00 2.40 -19.56
C GLU A 105 2.24 3.26 -20.57
N PHE A 106 2.58 3.11 -21.86
CA PHE A 106 2.05 3.89 -22.99
C PHE A 106 1.25 3.00 -23.93
#